data_AF-A0ABD1TZC6-F1
#
_entry.id   AF-A0ABD1TZC6-F1
#
_cell.length_a   1.000
_cell.length_b   1.000
_cell.length_c   1.000
_cell.angle_alpha   90.00
_cell.angle_beta   90.00
_cell.angle_gamma   90.00
#
_symmetry.space_group_name_H-M   'P 1'
#
loop_
_entity.id
_entity.type
_entity.pdbx_description
1 polymer ?
#
loop_
_entity_poly.entity_id
_entity_poly.type
_entity_poly.pdbx_seq_one_letter_code
_entity_poly.pdbx_strand_id
1 'polypeptide(L)'
;MVGTVLYPKANPKACKSFEDGEISFKTKLRGMPIFVPADRDFYFTLKAWNAHNAGAAAIRVADDRIEPLITMDTHEEENAQADYLQNITIPSALISKALGDNIRKSCLKEKWSI
;
A
#
# COMPACT_ATOMS: atom_id res chain seq x y z
N MET A 1 1.28 5.65 -15.21
CA MET A 1 1.05 6.49 -14.01
C MET A 1 2.41 6.79 -13.38
N VAL A 2 2.69 8.05 -13.03
CA VAL A 2 3.97 8.51 -12.44
C VAL A 2 3.66 9.18 -11.09
N GLY A 3 4.50 8.96 -10.08
CA GLY A 3 4.32 9.56 -8.75
C GLY A 3 5.46 9.22 -7.78
N THR A 4 5.28 9.57 -6.51
CA THR A 4 6.29 9.43 -5.44
C THR A 4 5.91 8.33 -4.46
N VAL A 5 6.87 7.51 -4.05
CA VAL A 5 6.66 6.47 -3.03
C VAL A 5 6.87 7.07 -1.64
N LEU A 6 5.91 6.89 -0.73
CA LEU A 6 6.01 7.35 0.65
C LEU A 6 5.86 6.17 1.61
N TYR A 7 6.86 5.95 2.45
CA TYR A 7 6.79 4.96 3.53
C TYR A 7 6.23 5.62 4.80
N PRO A 8 4.99 5.31 5.22
CA PRO A 8 4.42 5.90 6.42
C PRO A 8 5.14 5.38 7.67
N LYS A 9 5.40 6.27 8.64
CA LYS A 9 6.04 5.91 9.92
C LYS A 9 5.09 5.14 10.84
N ALA A 10 3.80 5.48 10.82
CA ALA A 10 2.75 4.78 11.55
C ALA A 10 1.94 3.91 10.58
N ASN A 11 1.50 2.74 11.04
CA ASN A 11 0.75 1.76 10.23
C ASN A 11 1.44 1.36 8.89
N PRO A 12 2.75 0.99 8.89
CA PRO A 12 3.49 0.62 7.67
C PRO A 12 2.93 -0.61 6.95
N LYS A 13 2.08 -1.39 7.63
CA LYS A 13 1.43 -2.58 7.07
C LYS A 13 0.05 -2.28 6.47
N ALA A 14 -0.47 -1.07 6.62
CA ALA A 14 -1.82 -0.69 6.17
C ALA A 14 -2.95 -1.63 6.66
N CYS A 15 -2.74 -2.34 7.79
CA CYS A 15 -3.72 -3.29 8.33
C CYS A 15 -4.87 -2.61 9.07
N LYS A 16 -4.68 -1.35 9.49
CA LYS A 16 -5.71 -0.52 10.14
C LYS A 16 -6.04 0.68 9.25
N SER A 17 -7.15 1.36 9.54
CA SER A 17 -7.44 2.66 8.93
C SER A 17 -6.30 3.64 9.21
N PHE A 18 -6.02 4.53 8.26
CA PHE A 18 -5.09 5.64 8.46
C PHE A 18 -5.78 6.88 9.06
N GLU A 19 -7.11 6.86 9.23
CA GLU A 19 -7.90 7.97 9.79
C GLU A 19 -7.57 8.25 11.26
N ASP A 20 -7.15 7.24 12.02
CA ASP A 20 -6.74 7.38 13.43
C ASP A 20 -5.36 8.04 13.60
N GLY A 21 -4.64 8.31 12.50
CA GLY A 21 -3.33 8.95 12.51
C GLY A 21 -3.32 10.25 11.70
N GLU A 22 -2.35 11.13 11.97
CA GLU A 22 -2.12 12.38 11.21
C GLU A 22 -1.61 12.14 9.76
N ILE A 23 -1.80 10.94 9.20
CA ILE A 23 -1.24 10.55 7.89
C ILE A 23 -2.34 10.58 6.84
N SER A 24 -2.35 11.64 6.02
CA SER A 24 -3.14 11.69 4.78
C SER A 24 -2.22 11.57 3.57
N PHE A 25 -2.56 10.68 2.63
CA PHE A 25 -1.84 10.53 1.36
C PHE A 25 -2.45 11.37 0.23
N LYS A 26 -3.39 12.26 0.56
CA LYS A 26 -3.97 13.20 -0.39
C LYS A 26 -2.87 14.11 -0.95
N THR A 27 -2.68 14.04 -2.26
CA THR A 27 -1.76 14.95 -2.95
C THR A 27 -2.32 16.36 -2.93
N LYS A 28 -1.48 17.35 -2.61
CA LYS A 28 -1.80 18.75 -2.86
C LYS A 28 -1.99 18.97 -4.37
N LEU A 29 -2.72 20.02 -4.76
CA LEU A 29 -2.86 20.42 -6.17
C LEU A 29 -1.46 20.55 -6.82
N ARG A 30 -1.25 19.88 -7.96
CA ARG A 30 0.05 19.71 -8.66
C ARG A 30 1.12 18.86 -7.95
N GLY A 31 0.77 18.14 -6.88
CA GLY A 31 1.64 17.17 -6.22
C GLY A 31 1.69 15.84 -6.95
N MET A 32 2.79 15.11 -6.80
CA MET A 32 2.92 13.76 -7.36
C MET A 32 2.05 12.75 -6.57
N PRO A 33 1.30 11.86 -7.26
CA PRO A 33 0.58 10.73 -6.68
C PRO A 33 1.40 9.99 -5.62
N ILE A 34 0.87 9.80 -4.41
CA ILE A 34 1.55 9.09 -3.34
C ILE A 34 1.22 7.59 -3.40
N PHE A 35 2.26 6.76 -3.43
CA PHE A 35 2.17 5.30 -3.33
C PHE A 35 2.48 4.83 -1.91
N VAL A 36 1.61 3.99 -1.35
CA VAL A 36 1.79 3.39 -0.02
C VAL A 36 2.34 1.96 -0.17
N PRO A 37 3.52 1.66 0.40
CA PRO A 37 4.03 0.31 0.55
C PRO A 37 3.37 -0.36 1.77
N ALA A 38 2.92 -1.61 1.60
CA ALA A 38 2.38 -2.41 2.69
C ALA A 38 2.91 -3.85 2.64
N ASP A 39 3.18 -4.45 3.79
CA ASP A 39 3.62 -5.85 3.90
C ASP A 39 2.45 -6.83 3.76
N ARG A 40 2.69 -8.05 3.27
CA ARG A 40 1.65 -9.05 2.92
C ARG A 40 0.94 -9.73 4.09
N ASP A 41 1.28 -9.48 5.37
CA ASP A 41 0.69 -10.15 6.56
C ASP A 41 -0.86 -10.13 6.69
N PHE A 42 -1.60 -9.45 5.82
CA PHE A 42 -3.05 -9.27 5.87
C PHE A 42 -3.65 -9.20 4.46
N TYR A 43 -4.97 -9.38 4.32
CA TYR A 43 -5.69 -9.35 3.05
C TYR A 43 -5.32 -8.14 2.17
N PHE A 44 -4.97 -8.41 0.91
CA PHE A 44 -4.52 -7.39 -0.05
C PHE A 44 -5.60 -6.34 -0.30
N THR A 45 -6.85 -6.79 -0.43
CA THR A 45 -8.02 -5.94 -0.67
C THR A 45 -8.30 -4.96 0.47
N LEU A 46 -8.15 -5.36 1.74
CA LEU A 46 -8.34 -4.44 2.86
C LEU A 46 -7.26 -3.33 2.87
N LYS A 47 -6.02 -3.66 2.51
CA LYS A 47 -4.95 -2.66 2.41
C LYS A 47 -5.27 -1.63 1.33
N ALA A 48 -5.76 -2.09 0.18
CA ALA A 48 -6.20 -1.21 -0.89
C ALA A 48 -7.38 -0.32 -0.46
N TRP A 49 -8.34 -0.86 0.29
CA TRP A 49 -9.42 -0.08 0.88
C TRP A 49 -8.93 1.00 1.85
N ASN A 50 -8.06 0.63 2.79
CA ASN A 50 -7.50 1.57 3.77
C ASN A 50 -6.68 2.67 3.08
N ALA A 51 -5.88 2.32 2.06
CA ALA A 51 -5.11 3.29 1.29
C ALA A 51 -6.00 4.22 0.45
N HIS A 52 -7.07 3.68 -0.13
CA HIS A 52 -8.07 4.46 -0.85
C HIS A 52 -8.69 5.53 0.06
N ASN A 53 -9.20 5.14 1.22
CA ASN A 53 -9.82 6.06 2.18
C ASN A 53 -8.83 7.12 2.71
N ALA A 54 -7.55 6.73 2.85
CA ALA A 54 -6.48 7.63 3.24
C ALA A 54 -6.08 8.63 2.12
N GLY A 55 -6.66 8.52 0.93
CA GLY A 55 -6.45 9.40 -0.21
C GLY A 55 -5.20 9.07 -1.03
N ALA A 56 -4.67 7.84 -0.92
CA ALA A 56 -3.58 7.39 -1.76
C ALA A 56 -4.06 7.34 -3.21
N ALA A 57 -3.14 7.64 -4.13
CA ALA A 57 -3.47 7.58 -5.54
C ALA A 57 -3.35 6.16 -6.11
N ALA A 58 -2.52 5.33 -5.48
CA ALA A 58 -2.31 3.93 -5.81
C ALA A 58 -1.59 3.22 -4.65
N ILE A 59 -1.71 1.91 -4.58
CA ILE A 59 -1.06 1.08 -3.56
C ILE A 59 -0.16 0.03 -4.21
N ARG A 60 1.01 -0.20 -3.59
CA ARG A 60 1.90 -1.31 -3.94
C ARG A 60 2.15 -2.14 -2.70
N VAL A 61 1.73 -3.39 -2.69
CA VAL A 61 1.93 -4.30 -1.56
C VAL A 61 3.18 -5.12 -1.85
N ALA A 62 4.17 -5.08 -0.96
CA ALA A 62 5.37 -5.89 -1.10
C ALA A 62 5.16 -7.25 -0.44
N ASP A 63 5.60 -8.30 -1.13
CA ASP A 63 5.66 -9.63 -0.55
C ASP A 63 6.63 -9.65 0.65
N ASP A 64 6.29 -10.41 1.68
CA ASP A 64 7.13 -10.66 2.85
C ASP A 64 8.05 -11.86 2.65
N ARG A 65 7.77 -12.69 1.63
CA ARG A 65 8.48 -13.94 1.31
C ARG A 65 9.20 -13.88 -0.03
N ILE A 66 10.21 -14.74 -0.20
CA ILE A 66 10.90 -14.94 -1.48
C ILE A 66 10.21 -16.10 -2.21
N GLU A 67 9.08 -15.80 -2.83
CA GLU A 67 8.26 -16.77 -3.56
C GLU A 67 7.68 -16.14 -4.84
N PRO A 68 7.10 -16.93 -5.76
CA PRO A 68 6.32 -16.39 -6.86
C PRO A 68 5.19 -15.49 -6.35
N LEU A 69 4.89 -14.41 -7.05
CA LEU A 69 3.83 -13.47 -6.65
C LEU A 69 2.48 -14.17 -6.63
N ILE A 70 2.00 -14.50 -5.43
CA ILE A 70 0.68 -15.06 -5.20
C ILE A 70 -0.14 -14.09 -4.35
N THR A 71 -1.32 -13.69 -4.82
CA THR A 71 -2.19 -12.83 -4.03
C THR A 71 -2.79 -13.64 -2.88
N MET A 72 -2.88 -13.04 -1.70
CA MET A 72 -3.58 -13.63 -0.56
C MET A 72 -4.97 -12.99 -0.50
N ASP A 73 -5.84 -13.42 -1.41
CA ASP A 73 -7.23 -12.94 -1.54
C ASP A 73 -8.26 -13.97 -1.05
N THR A 74 -7.82 -15.14 -0.57
CA THR A 74 -8.70 -16.21 -0.12
C THR A 74 -9.20 -15.94 1.30
N HIS A 75 -10.41 -15.40 1.40
CA HIS A 75 -11.29 -15.70 2.52
C HIS A 75 -11.89 -17.11 2.28
N GLU A 76 -11.62 -18.06 3.18
CA GLU A 76 -12.36 -19.33 3.23
C GLU A 76 -13.75 -19.19 3.87
N GLU A 77 -14.10 -18.01 4.40
CA GLU A 77 -15.42 -17.76 4.97
C GLU A 77 -16.39 -17.19 3.92
N GLU A 78 -17.24 -18.09 3.43
CA GLU A 78 -18.48 -17.84 2.70
C GLU A 78 -19.20 -16.55 3.15
N ASN A 79 -19.45 -15.63 2.20
CA ASN A 79 -20.30 -14.42 2.24
C ASN A 79 -19.62 -13.03 2.23
N ALA A 80 -18.30 -12.92 2.27
CA ALA A 80 -17.64 -11.60 2.25
C ALA A 80 -17.13 -11.17 0.86
N GLN A 81 -18.00 -11.12 -0.17
CA GLN A 81 -17.84 -10.03 -1.15
C GLN A 81 -18.20 -8.75 -0.39
N ALA A 82 -17.28 -8.28 0.44
CA ALA A 82 -17.51 -7.10 1.22
C ALA A 82 -17.74 -5.94 0.23
N ASP A 83 -18.86 -5.23 0.40
CA ASP A 83 -19.34 -4.20 -0.54
C ASP A 83 -18.26 -3.17 -0.92
N TYR A 84 -17.23 -3.01 -0.10
CA TYR A 84 -16.09 -2.14 -0.35
C TYR A 84 -15.22 -2.55 -1.55
N LEU A 85 -15.19 -3.82 -1.98
CA LEU A 85 -14.34 -4.28 -3.09
C LEU A 85 -14.68 -3.58 -4.41
N GLN A 86 -15.96 -3.31 -4.66
CA GLN A 86 -16.42 -2.60 -5.85
C GLN A 86 -16.11 -1.09 -5.79
N ASN A 87 -15.82 -0.58 -4.60
CA ASN A 87 -15.57 0.85 -4.36
C ASN A 87 -14.07 1.21 -4.39
N ILE A 88 -13.16 0.24 -4.48
CA ILE A 88 -11.73 0.51 -4.62
C ILE A 88 -11.45 0.99 -6.04
N THR A 89 -11.17 2.29 -6.18
CA THR A 89 -10.90 2.93 -7.49
C THR A 89 -9.41 3.19 -7.76
N ILE A 90 -8.55 2.90 -6.79
CA ILE A 90 -7.10 3.15 -6.92
C ILE A 90 -6.38 1.93 -7.53
N PRO A 91 -5.41 2.15 -8.44
CA PRO A 91 -4.57 1.07 -8.93
C PRO A 91 -3.85 0.36 -7.78
N SER A 92 -3.97 -0.97 -7.74
CA SER A 92 -3.40 -1.83 -6.70
C SER A 92 -2.53 -2.89 -7.35
N ALA A 93 -1.30 -3.07 -6.88
CA ALA A 93 -0.37 -4.07 -7.40
C ALA A 93 0.41 -4.77 -6.29
N LEU A 94 0.62 -6.08 -6.45
CA LEU A 94 1.54 -6.87 -5.63
C LEU A 94 2.94 -6.84 -6.27
N ILE A 95 3.99 -6.63 -5.48
CA ILE A 95 5.39 -6.62 -5.92
C ILE A 95 6.23 -7.59 -5.10
N SER A 96 7.35 -8.04 -5.66
CA SER A 96 8.21 -9.00 -4.97
C SER A 96 8.90 -8.38 -3.77
N LYS A 97 9.21 -9.20 -2.76
CA LYS A 97 10.00 -8.80 -1.60
C LYS A 97 11.30 -8.10 -2.01
N ALA A 98 12.02 -8.67 -2.97
CA ALA A 98 13.26 -8.11 -3.46
C ALA A 98 13.09 -6.69 -4.04
N LEU A 99 12.01 -6.47 -4.80
CA LEU A 99 11.70 -5.14 -5.34
C LEU A 99 11.29 -4.16 -4.22
N GLY A 100 10.43 -4.59 -3.29
CA GLY A 100 10.01 -3.79 -2.14
C GLY A 100 11.17 -3.36 -1.25
N ASP A 101 12.09 -4.29 -0.94
CA ASP A 101 13.30 -4.05 -0.16
C ASP A 101 14.25 -3.07 -0.86
N ASN A 102 14.40 -3.19 -2.18
CA ASN A 102 15.24 -2.29 -2.96
C ASN A 102 14.68 -0.86 -3.01
N ILE A 103 13.38 -0.70 -3.21
CA ILE A 103 12.72 0.62 -3.19
C ILE A 103 12.89 1.25 -1.81
N ARG A 104 12.64 0.48 -0.73
CA ARG A 104 12.79 0.97 0.64
C ARG A 104 14.21 1.43 0.94
N LYS A 105 15.22 0.65 0.54
CA LYS A 105 16.63 1.01 0.71
C LYS A 105 16.98 2.29 -0.04
N SER A 106 16.49 2.46 -1.26
CA SER A 106 16.74 3.68 -2.06
C SER A 106 16.11 4.92 -1.41
N CYS A 107 14.87 4.84 -0.94
CA CYS A 107 14.22 5.94 -0.21
C CYS A 107 14.92 6.27 1.12
N LEU A 108 15.49 5.27 1.81
CA LEU A 108 16.25 5.52 3.03
C LEU A 108 17.58 6.21 2.72
N LYS A 109 18.30 5.83 1.65
CA LYS A 109 19.59 6.44 1.27
C LYS A 109 19.48 7.92 0.90
N GLU A 110 18.39 8.33 0.27
CA GLU A 110 18.10 9.74 -0.04
C GLU A 110 18.07 10.62 1.22
N LYS A 111 17.69 10.04 2.36
CA LYS A 111 17.59 10.73 3.65
C LYS A 111 18.94 10.98 4.34
N TRP A 112 20.01 10.34 3.89
CA TRP A 112 21.37 10.45 4.46
C TRP A 112 22.37 11.15 3.52
N SER A 113 21.93 11.62 2.35
CA SER A 113 22.78 12.28 1.35
C SER A 113 22.59 13.80 1.31
N ILE A 114 22.11 14.40 2.40
CA ILE A 114 21.93 15.85 2.59
C ILE A 114 22.53 16.25 3.93
#